data_AF-A0A136Q3P4-F1
#
_entry.id   AF-A0A136Q3P4-F1
#
_cell.length_a   1.000
_cell.length_b   1.000
_cell.length_c   1.000
_cell.angle_alpha   90.00
_cell.angle_beta   90.00
_cell.angle_gamma   90.00
#
_symmetry.space_group_name_H-M   'P 1'
#
loop_
_entity.id
_entity.type
_entity.pdbx_description
1 polymer ?
#
loop_
_entity_poly.entity_id
_entity_poly.type
_entity_poly.pdbx_seq_one_letter_code
_entity_poly.pdbx_strand_id
1 'polypeptide(L)' 'MTNQEKALRLRRVNNALGIAMVEGRRPSKTATDITKRYINGEISAEQMKREYLKKSGLALK' A
#
# COMPACT_ATOMS: atom_id res chain seq x y z
N MET A 1 17.47 1.19 -1.42
CA MET A 1 16.44 1.93 -2.17
C MET A 1 16.91 3.36 -2.34
N THR A 2 16.81 3.90 -3.55
CA THR A 2 17.21 5.28 -3.86
C THR A 2 16.10 6.28 -3.52
N ASN A 3 16.44 7.57 -3.44
CA ASN A 3 15.45 8.63 -3.24
C ASN A 3 14.44 8.70 -4.39
N GLN A 4 14.88 8.43 -5.62
CA GLN A 4 14.00 8.37 -6.80
C GLN A 4 13.01 7.20 -6.71
N GLU A 5 13.46 6.02 -6.28
CA GLU A 5 12.58 4.87 -6.06
C GLU A 5 11.55 5.16 -4.96
N LYS A 6 11.97 5.76 -3.84
CA LYS A 6 11.07 6.14 -2.75
C LYS A 6 10.00 7.12 -3.22
N ALA A 7 10.38 8.15 -3.98
CA ALA A 7 9.46 9.13 -4.55
C ALA A 7 8.47 8.48 -5.52
N LEU A 8 8.94 7.54 -6.36
CA LEU A 8 8.07 6.79 -7.26
C LEU A 8 7.05 5.93 -6.50
N ARG A 9 7.49 5.24 -5.44
CA ARG A 9 6.59 4.44 -4.58
C ARG A 9 5.54 5.32 -3.90
N LEU A 10 5.96 6.46 -3.33
CA LEU A 10 5.07 7.43 -2.70
C LEU A 10 4.00 7.93 -3.69
N ARG A 11 4.40 8.35 -4.90
CA ARG A 11 3.47 8.80 -5.93
C ARG A 11 2.44 7.72 -6.30
N ARG A 12 2.90 6.48 -6.50
CA ARG A 12 2.02 5.34 -6.82
C ARG A 12 1.01 5.06 -5.72
N VAL A 13 1.43 5.08 -4.45
CA VAL A 13 0.54 4.88 -3.31
C VAL A 13 -0.48 6.03 -3.21
N ASN A 14 -0.04 7.28 -3.28
CA ASN A 14 -0.94 8.43 -3.20
C ASN A 14 -2.01 8.40 -4.31
N ASN A 15 -1.63 8.03 -5.54
CA ASN A 15 -2.59 7.87 -6.63
C ASN A 15 -3.62 6.77 -6.32
N ALA A 16 -3.18 5.60 -5.84
CA ALA A 16 -4.07 4.49 -5.52
C ALA A 16 -5.05 4.83 -4.37
N LEU A 17 -4.56 5.47 -3.30
CA LEU A 17 -5.39 5.92 -2.18
C LEU A 17 -6.33 7.05 -2.61
N GLY A 18 -5.87 7.97 -3.46
CA GLY A 18 -6.67 9.05 -4.03
C GLY A 18 -7.85 8.54 -4.84
N ILE A 19 -7.65 7.55 -5.71
CA ILE A 19 -8.74 6.91 -6.46
C ILE A 19 -9.80 6.34 -5.52
N ALA A 20 -9.38 5.56 -4.51
CA ALA A 20 -10.31 4.99 -3.54
C ALA A 20 -11.10 6.08 -2.81
N MET A 21 -10.44 7.16 -2.39
CA MET A 21 -11.09 8.28 -1.70
C MET A 21 -12.09 9.03 -2.59
N VAL A 22 -11.77 9.26 -3.87
CA VAL A 22 -12.69 9.88 -4.85
C VAL A 22 -13.96 9.04 -5.02
N GLU A 23 -13.84 7.72 -4.95
CA GLU A 23 -14.96 6.79 -4.99
C GLU A 23 -15.69 6.64 -3.65
N GLY A 24 -15.39 7.49 -2.65
CA GLY A 24 -16.02 7.45 -1.33
C GLY A 24 -15.50 6.34 -0.41
N ARG A 25 -14.45 5.60 -0.81
CA ARG A 25 -13.85 4.53 -0.02
C ARG A 25 -12.67 5.06 0.78
N ARG A 26 -12.83 5.15 2.11
CA ARG A 26 -11.71 5.52 3.00
C ARG A 26 -10.75 4.34 3.16
N PRO A 27 -9.44 4.51 2.88
CA PRO A 27 -8.45 3.47 3.14
C PRO A 27 -8.45 3.09 4.62
N SER A 28 -8.39 1.79 4.90
CA SER A 28 -8.29 1.30 6.28
C SER A 28 -6.92 1.64 6.87
N LYS A 29 -6.84 1.71 8.21
CA LYS A 29 -5.55 1.87 8.91
C LYS A 29 -4.54 0.80 8.48
N THR A 30 -4.99 -0.44 8.30
CA THR A 30 -4.15 -1.54 7.79
C THR A 30 -3.58 -1.25 6.41
N ALA A 31 -4.37 -0.73 5.46
CA ALA A 31 -3.89 -0.37 4.14
C ALA A 31 -2.83 0.75 4.21
N THR A 32 -3.07 1.77 5.04
CA THR A 32 -2.15 2.90 5.23
C THR A 32 -0.83 2.47 5.86
N ASP A 33 -0.87 1.63 6.90
CA ASP A 33 0.34 1.16 7.59
C ASP A 33 1.21 0.29 6.68
N ILE A 34 0.62 -0.62 5.91
CA ILE A 34 1.37 -1.50 5.00
C ILE A 34 1.96 -0.68 3.83
N THR A 35 1.19 0.24 3.23
CA THR A 35 1.71 1.05 2.13
C THR A 35 2.84 1.98 2.57
N LYS A 36 2.84 2.46 3.82
CA LYS A 36 3.97 3.22 4.41
C LYS A 36 5.26 2.39 4.45
N ARG A 37 5.19 1.13 4.89
CA ARG A 37 6.34 0.21 4.90
C ARG A 37 6.85 -0.07 3.48
N TYR A 38 5.94 -0.22 2.51
CA TYR A 38 6.30 -0.35 1.10
C TYR A 38 7.02 0.90 0.57
N ILE A 39 6.50 2.11 0.87
CA ILE A 39 7.15 3.38 0.47
C ILE A 39 8.56 3.48 1.05
N ASN A 40 8.74 3.06 2.30
CA ASN A 40 10.04 3.07 2.98
C ASN A 40 11.02 2.00 2.50
N GLY A 41 10.59 1.09 1.61
CA GLY A 41 11.44 0.01 1.12
C GLY A 41 11.61 -1.15 2.11
N GLU A 42 10.83 -1.17 3.20
CA GLU A 42 10.87 -2.24 4.21
C GLU A 42 10.26 -3.55 3.69
N ILE A 43 9.36 -3.44 2.70
CA ILE A 43 8.71 -4.58 2.04
C ILE A 43 8.63 -4.39 0.52
N SER A 44 8.57 -5.51 -0.21
CA SER A 44 8.26 -5.56 -1.64
C SER A 44 6.76 -5.36 -1.91
N ALA A 45 6.40 -5.16 -3.18
CA ALA A 45 5.00 -5.08 -3.58
C ALA A 45 4.26 -6.43 -3.36
N GLU A 46 4.92 -7.58 -3.57
CA GLU A 46 4.28 -8.87 -3.30
C GLU A 46 4.10 -9.11 -1.79
N GLN A 47 5.07 -8.69 -0.97
CA GLN A 47 4.94 -8.72 0.48
C GLN A 47 3.77 -7.84 0.96
N MET A 48 3.64 -6.62 0.43
CA MET A 48 2.51 -5.73 0.69
C MET A 48 1.16 -6.43 0.37
N LYS A 49 1.04 -7.06 -0.80
CA LYS A 49 -0.17 -7.82 -1.20
C LYS A 49 -0.47 -8.94 -0.20
N ARG A 50 0.53 -9.78 0.11
CA ARG A 50 0.35 -10.92 1.03
C ARG A 50 -0.05 -10.47 2.43
N GLU A 51 0.62 -9.45 2.97
CA GLU A 51 0.31 -8.91 4.29
C GLU A 51 -1.10 -8.31 4.36
N TYR A 52 -1.52 -7.58 3.33
CA TYR A 52 -2.85 -7.00 3.27
C TYR A 52 -3.93 -8.08 3.24
N LEU A 53 -3.78 -9.10 2.40
CA LEU A 53 -4.73 -10.21 2.30
C LEU A 53 -4.82 -11.01 3.61
N LYS A 54 -3.68 -11.27 4.25
CA LYS A 54 -3.63 -11.94 5.55
C LYS A 54 -4.36 -11.14 6.64
N LYS A 55 -4.15 -9.81 6.70
CA LYS A 55 -4.74 -8.95 7.74
C LYS A 55 -6.20 -8.58 7.49
N SER A 56 -6.65 -8.59 6.23
CA SER A 56 -8.04 -8.30 5.85
C SER A 56 -8.97 -9.51 5.94
N GLY A 57 -8.45 -10.70 6.25
CA GLY A 57 -9.22 -11.94 6.24
C GLY A 57 -9.59 -12.43 4.83
N LEU A 58 -9.13 -11.73 3.79
CA LEU A 58 -9.30 -12.08 2.37
C LEU A 58 -8.27 -13.12 1.93
N ALA A 59 -7.99 -14.12 2.78
CA ALA A 59 -7.02 -15.16 2.47
C ALA A 59 -7.30 -15.73 1.06
N LEU A 60 -6.28 -15.73 0.20
CA LEU A 60 -6.34 -16.36 -1.12
C LEU A 60 -6.65 -17.84 -0.89
N LYS A 61 -7.90 -18.23 -1.17
CA LYS A 61 -8.28 -19.62 -1.38
C LYS A 61 -7.68 -20.11 -2.70
#